data_AF-A0A1H6KFJ9-F1
#
_entry.id   AF-A0A1H6KFJ9-F1
#
_cell.length_a   1.000
_cell.length_b   1.000
_cell.length_c   1.000
_cell.angle_alpha   90.00
_cell.angle_beta   90.00
_cell.angle_gamma   90.00
#
_symmetry.space_group_name_H-M   'P 1'
#
loop_
_entity.id
_entity.type
_entity.pdbx_description
1 polymer ?
#
loop_
_entity_poly.entity_id
_entity_poly.type
_entity_poly.pdbx_seq_one_letter_code
_entity_poly.pdbx_strand_id
1 'polypeptide(L)' 'MLKVSIAHVEFEALHPFKDGNGRIGRMLITLMLWSLGLLSQPHFYMSAYLEENKDLYVDIMRGSF' A
#
# COMPACT_ATOMS: atom_id res chain seq x y z
N MET A 1 6.72 -10.03 2.50
CA MET A 1 6.00 -9.03 3.31
C MET A 1 6.83 -7.78 3.57
N LEU A 2 7.96 -7.83 4.31
CA LEU A 2 8.77 -6.63 4.63
C LEU A 2 9.12 -5.75 3.41
N LYS A 3 9.61 -6.34 2.32
CA LYS A 3 9.92 -5.60 1.08
C LYS A 3 8.73 -4.84 0.49
N VAL A 4 7.54 -5.44 0.54
CA VAL A 4 6.30 -4.85 0.01
C VAL A 4 5.87 -3.68 0.90
N SER A 5 5.94 -3.88 2.22
CA SER A 5 5.62 -2.83 3.20
C SER A 5 6.56 -1.63 3.06
N ILE A 6 7.88 -1.85 2.97
CA ILE A 6 8.86 -0.77 2.79
C ILE A 6 8.60 -0.04 1.47
N ALA A 7 8.42 -0.76 0.36
CA ALA A 7 8.15 -0.14 -0.94
C ALA A 7 6.89 0.73 -0.93
N HIS A 8 5.83 0.30 -0.23
CA HIS A 8 4.61 1.10 -0.06
C HIS A 8 4.86 2.38 0.72
N VAL A 9 5.57 2.31 1.85
CA VAL A 9 5.91 3.48 2.67
C VAL A 9 6.78 4.47 1.89
N GLU A 10 7.83 3.99 1.23
CA GLU A 10 8.72 4.82 0.41
C GLU A 10 7.98 5.49 -0.75
N PHE A 11 7.07 4.78 -1.41
CA PHE A 11 6.26 5.34 -2.49
C PHE A 11 5.34 6.47 -2.00
N GLU A 12 4.62 6.24 -0.89
CA GLU A 12 3.76 7.25 -0.28
C GLU A 12 4.56 8.48 0.19
N ALA A 13 5.77 8.26 0.73
CA ALA A 13 6.68 9.33 1.16
C ALA A 13 7.23 10.16 -0.01
N LEU A 14 7.60 9.51 -1.13
CA LEU A 14 8.09 10.20 -2.33
C LEU A 14 6.99 11.03 -3.01
N HIS A 15 5.73 10.57 -2.93
CA HIS A 15 4.56 11.21 -3.51
C HIS A 15 4.75 11.70 -4.96
N PRO A 16 5.16 10.81 -5.90
CA PRO A 16 5.72 11.21 -7.19
C PRO A 16 4.70 11.80 -8.19
N PHE A 17 3.40 11.62 -7.95
CA PHE A 17 2.34 12.09 -8.85
C PHE A 17 1.57 13.27 -8.27
N LYS A 18 0.89 14.03 -9.15
CA LYS A 18 0.06 15.18 -8.76
C LYS A 18 -1.22 14.79 -8.01
N ASP A 19 -1.80 13.64 -8.34
CA ASP A 19 -2.96 13.05 -7.66
C ASP A 19 -2.87 11.52 -7.77
N GLY A 20 -3.58 10.82 -6.89
CA GLY A 20 -3.79 9.38 -6.98
C GLY A 20 -2.68 8.53 -6.38
N ASN A 21 -1.69 9.12 -5.69
CA ASN A 21 -0.61 8.38 -5.02
C ASN A 21 -1.18 7.28 -4.11
N GLY A 22 -2.15 7.60 -3.24
CA GLY A 22 -2.79 6.59 -2.37
C GLY A 22 -3.40 5.39 -3.11
N ARG A 23 -4.00 5.62 -4.29
CA ARG A 23 -4.55 4.53 -5.12
C ARG A 23 -3.44 3.67 -5.72
N ILE A 24 -2.40 4.32 -6.23
CA ILE A 24 -1.25 3.64 -6.86
C ILE A 24 -0.45 2.87 -5.81
N GLY A 25 -0.16 3.46 -4.65
CA GLY A 25 0.55 2.79 -3.56
C GLY A 25 -0.15 1.51 -3.12
N ARG A 26 -1.47 1.58 -2.86
CA ARG A 26 -2.26 0.39 -2.53
C ARG A 26 -2.29 -0.65 -3.65
N MET A 27 -2.33 -0.23 -4.91
CA MET A 27 -2.26 -1.15 -6.05
C MET A 27 -0.90 -1.85 -6.15
N LEU A 28 0.20 -1.15 -5.85
CA LEU A 28 1.55 -1.72 -5.84
C LEU A 28 1.68 -2.87 -4.85
N ILE A 29 1.02 -2.80 -3.68
CA ILE A 29 1.00 -3.92 -2.72
C ILE A 29 0.52 -5.20 -3.39
N THR A 30 -0.66 -5.17 -4.03
CA THR A 30 -1.26 -6.34 -4.69
C THR A 30 -0.38 -6.84 -5.84
N LEU A 31 0.16 -5.93 -6.66
CA LEU A 31 1.03 -6.30 -7.77
C LEU A 31 2.35 -6.92 -7.32
N MET A 32 2.97 -6.40 -6.25
CA MET A 32 4.21 -6.95 -5.71
C MET A 32 3.97 -8.31 -5.06
N LEU A 33 2.87 -8.50 -4.33
CA LEU A 33 2.52 -9.81 -3.76
C LEU A 33 2.31 -10.86 -4.85
N TRP A 34 1.63 -10.50 -5.93
CA TRP A 34 1.48 -11.37 -7.10
C TRP A 34 2.82 -11.67 -7.78
N SER A 35 3.66 -10.64 -8.01
CA SER A 35 4.99 -10.81 -8.59
C SER A 35 5.92 -11.69 -7.74
N LEU A 36 5.71 -11.73 -6.42
CA LEU A 36 6.44 -12.60 -5.49
C LEU A 36 5.88 -14.02 -5.40
N GLY A 37 4.81 -14.35 -6.15
CA GLY A 37 4.14 -15.65 -6.12
C GLY A 37 3.33 -15.91 -4.84
N LEU A 38 3.09 -14.88 -4.02
CA LEU A 38 2.28 -14.99 -2.79
C LEU A 38 0.78 -14.92 -3.06
N LEU A 39 0.39 -14.39 -4.21
CA LEU A 39 -0.96 -14.46 -4.75
C LEU A 39 -0.91 -15.23 -6.07
N SER A 40 -1.92 -16.06 -6.35
CA SER A 40 -2.05 -16.73 -7.65
C SER A 40 -2.52 -15.76 -8.74
N GLN A 41 -3.29 -14.74 -8.37
CA GLN A 41 -3.82 -13.70 -9.25
C GLN A 41 -3.91 -12.35 -8.49
N PRO A 42 -3.82 -11.19 -9.16
CA PRO A 42 -3.80 -9.88 -8.51
C PRO A 42 -5.19 -9.34 -8.14
N HIS A 43 -6.10 -10.21 -7.66
CA HIS A 43 -7.48 -9.85 -7.28
C HIS A 43 -7.61 -9.44 -5.81
N PHE A 44 -6.50 -9.19 -5.13
CA PHE A 44 -6.50 -8.88 -3.71
C PHE A 44 -6.95 -7.44 -3.45
N TYR A 45 -8.17 -7.28 -2.94
CA TYR A 45 -8.79 -5.98 -2.71
C TYR A 45 -8.50 -5.43 -1.30
N MET A 46 -7.27 -4.97 -1.09
CA MET A 46 -6.83 -4.38 0.18
C MET A 46 -7.42 -2.98 0.45
N SER A 47 -7.89 -2.29 -0.60
CA SER A 47 -8.36 -0.91 -0.47
C SER A 47 -9.57 -0.76 0.45
N ALA A 48 -10.50 -1.72 0.49
CA ALA A 48 -11.64 -1.66 1.41
C ALA A 48 -11.19 -1.65 2.87
N TYR A 49 -10.32 -2.58 3.24
CA TYR A 49 -9.81 -2.69 4.61
C TYR A 49 -9.05 -1.44 5.04
N LEU A 50 -8.20 -0.89 4.15
CA LEU A 50 -7.42 0.31 4.46
C LEU A 50 -8.29 1.58 4.55
N GLU A 51 -9.38 1.68 3.79
CA GLU A 51 -10.29 2.80 3.91
C GLU A 51 -11.13 2.70 5.19
N GLU A 52 -11.56 1.50 5.57
CA GLU A 52 -12.26 1.25 6.85
C GLU A 52 -11.37 1.57 8.07
N ASN A 53 -10.05 1.35 7.94
CA ASN A 53 -9.06 1.57 9.00
C ASN A 53 -8.16 2.77 8.71
N LYS A 54 -8.68 3.78 7.99
CA LYS A 54 -7.87 4.87 7.41
C LYS A 54 -7.06 5.64 8.43
N ASP A 55 -7.66 6.00 9.56
CA ASP A 55 -6.99 6.82 10.58
C ASP A 55 -5.80 6.05 11.16
N LEU A 56 -6.02 4.81 11.60
CA LEU A 56 -4.96 3.92 12.08
C LEU A 56 -3.87 3.69 11.03
N TYR A 57 -4.27 3.47 9.78
CA TYR A 57 -3.33 3.28 8.68
C TYR A 57 -2.44 4.53 8.49
N VAL A 58 -3.02 5.73 8.50
CA VAL A 58 -2.29 6.98 8.35
C VAL A 58 -1.39 7.25 9.55
N ASP A 59 -1.85 6.99 10.77
CA ASP A 59 -1.08 7.20 12.01
C ASP A 59 0.16 6.31 12.06
N ILE A 60 -0.01 5.01 11.74
CA ILE A 60 1.10 4.05 11.65
C ILE A 60 2.12 4.48 10.59
N MET A 61 1.66 4.91 9.41
CA MET A 61 2.53 5.35 8.32
C MET A 61 3.35 6.59 8.68
N ARG A 62 2.80 7.47 9.52
CA ARG A 62 3.46 8.70 9.99
C ARG A 62 4.31 8.50 11.24
N GLY A 63 4.29 7.31 11.84
CA GLY A 63 4.94 7.06 13.14
C GLY A 63 4.37 7.93 14.27
N SER A 64 3.11 8.33 14.16
CA SER A 64 2.42 9.17 15.14
C SER A 64 1.86 8.28 16.25
N PHE A 65 2.68 8.01 17.28
CA PHE A 65 2.33 7.24 18.46
C PHE A 65 2.61 8.05 19.73
#